data_AF-A0A0L7K959-F1
#
_entry.id   AF-A0A0L7K959-F1
#
_cell.length_a   1.000
_cell.length_b   1.000
_cell.length_c   1.000
_cell.angle_alpha   90.00
_cell.angle_beta   90.00
_cell.angle_gamma   90.00
#
_symmetry.space_group_name_H-M   'P 1'
#
loop_
_entity.id
_entity.type
_entity.pdbx_description
1 polymer ?
#
loop_
_entity_poly.entity_id
_entity_poly.type
_entity_poly.pdbx_seq_one_letter_code
_entity_poly.pdbx_strand_id
1 'polypeptide(L)'
;MKRDEEIERKLQNNLNIKSLGYVLKAIEILKRKEKMKRYSTFDRHLSYFKKNNINKPQYNEKKILEHRLWAIGCELIEVIGDGNCLFRSISRNLFHKQKYHMYVRKKCVEYMINYKEEYSIYFENNEFQQYIKNMSKNGYWGDELCIKATADAFDCIIYIITSTLENWHLKYESKNNNVYCY
;
A
#
# COMPACT_ATOMS: atom_id res chain seq x y z
N MET A 1 -43.07 -24.02 3.55
CA MET A 1 -43.28 -24.54 4.93
C MET A 1 -42.86 -26.00 5.07
N LYS A 2 -43.69 -27.01 4.77
CA LYS A 2 -43.32 -28.44 4.99
C LYS A 2 -42.06 -28.91 4.25
N ARG A 3 -41.77 -28.34 3.07
CA ARG A 3 -40.61 -28.68 2.24
C ARG A 3 -39.31 -28.03 2.73
N ASP A 4 -39.41 -26.85 3.33
CA ASP A 4 -38.28 -26.08 3.83
C ASP A 4 -37.82 -26.65 5.17
N GLU A 5 -38.77 -27.01 6.05
CA GLU A 5 -38.50 -27.74 7.29
C GLU A 5 -37.84 -29.11 7.04
N GLU A 6 -38.21 -29.80 5.95
CA GLU A 6 -37.60 -31.08 5.60
C GLU A 6 -36.17 -30.93 5.08
N ILE A 7 -35.87 -29.84 4.37
CA ILE A 7 -34.50 -29.49 3.92
C ILE A 7 -33.64 -29.10 5.12
N GLU A 8 -34.17 -28.29 6.03
CA GLU A 8 -33.47 -27.84 7.24
C GLU A 8 -33.12 -29.03 8.15
N ARG A 9 -34.06 -29.98 8.30
CA ARG A 9 -33.84 -31.23 9.05
C ARG A 9 -32.82 -32.16 8.37
N LYS A 10 -32.78 -32.21 7.03
CA LYS A 10 -31.77 -32.98 6.27
C LYS A 10 -30.37 -32.35 6.36
N LEU A 11 -30.29 -31.02 6.41
CA LEU A 11 -29.03 -30.29 6.62
C LEU A 11 -28.49 -30.48 8.04
N GLN A 12 -29.37 -30.41 9.05
CA GLN A 12 -28.99 -30.65 10.45
C GLN A 12 -28.57 -32.12 10.71
N ASN A 13 -29.21 -33.10 10.05
CA ASN A 13 -28.91 -34.52 10.25
C ASN A 13 -27.62 -35.00 9.56
N ASN A 14 -27.17 -34.34 8.48
CA ASN A 14 -25.97 -34.76 7.72
C ASN A 14 -24.68 -34.02 8.12
N LEU A 15 -24.75 -32.98 8.94
CA LEU A 15 -23.58 -32.29 9.48
C LEU A 15 -23.06 -33.03 10.72
N ASN A 16 -22.42 -34.18 10.51
CA ASN A 16 -21.57 -34.76 11.55
C ASN A 16 -20.50 -33.73 11.92
N ILE A 17 -20.22 -33.51 13.21
CA ILE A 17 -19.25 -32.52 13.73
C ILE A 17 -17.89 -32.63 13.02
N LYS A 18 -17.48 -33.85 12.64
CA LYS A 18 -16.27 -34.09 11.83
C LYS A 18 -16.36 -33.52 10.42
N SER A 19 -17.53 -33.58 9.78
CA SER A 19 -17.79 -32.99 8.46
C SER A 19 -17.84 -31.46 8.53
N LEU A 20 -18.41 -30.88 9.59
CA LEU A 20 -18.43 -29.43 9.81
C LEU A 20 -16.99 -28.89 10.01
N GLY A 21 -16.17 -29.61 10.77
CA GLY A 21 -14.74 -29.28 10.90
C GLY A 21 -14.00 -29.31 9.56
N TYR A 22 -14.33 -30.26 8.68
CA TYR A 22 -13.77 -30.34 7.33
C TYR A 22 -14.21 -29.18 6.44
N VAL A 23 -15.51 -28.83 6.47
CA VAL A 23 -16.07 -27.72 5.71
C VAL A 23 -15.49 -26.38 6.17
N LEU A 24 -15.38 -26.15 7.48
CA LEU A 24 -14.75 -24.95 8.04
C LEU A 24 -13.28 -24.82 7.60
N LYS A 25 -12.53 -25.92 7.62
CA LYS A 25 -11.13 -25.94 7.17
C LYS A 25 -11.02 -25.68 5.67
N ALA A 26 -11.93 -26.22 4.86
CA ALA A 26 -11.99 -25.96 3.42
C ALA A 26 -12.31 -24.48 3.12
N ILE A 27 -13.28 -23.88 3.83
CA ILE A 27 -13.61 -22.46 3.75
C ILE A 27 -12.41 -21.61 4.14
N GLU A 28 -11.69 -21.97 5.20
CA GLU A 28 -10.49 -21.23 5.62
C GLU A 28 -9.38 -21.29 4.55
N ILE A 29 -9.15 -22.47 3.95
CA ILE A 29 -8.20 -22.65 2.84
C ILE A 29 -8.63 -21.81 1.62
N LEU A 30 -9.92 -21.79 1.27
CA LEU A 30 -10.45 -21.00 0.16
C LEU A 30 -10.30 -19.50 0.42
N LYS A 31 -10.67 -19.02 1.61
CA LYS A 31 -10.45 -17.63 2.04
C LYS A 31 -8.96 -17.26 2.00
N ARG A 32 -8.06 -18.16 2.41
CA ARG A 32 -6.60 -17.95 2.29
C ARG A 32 -6.15 -17.91 0.84
N LYS A 33 -6.67 -18.78 -0.04
CA LYS A 33 -6.36 -18.78 -1.48
C LYS A 33 -6.86 -17.52 -2.17
N GLU A 34 -8.06 -17.05 -1.86
CA GLU A 34 -8.60 -15.77 -2.35
C GLU A 34 -7.76 -14.59 -1.86
N LYS A 35 -7.41 -14.57 -0.56
CA LYS A 35 -6.51 -13.57 0.01
C LYS A 35 -5.13 -13.60 -0.68
N MET A 36 -4.58 -14.78 -0.98
CA MET A 36 -3.32 -14.93 -1.71
C MET A 36 -3.41 -14.50 -3.18
N LYS A 37 -4.55 -14.71 -3.85
CA LYS A 37 -4.79 -14.20 -5.21
C LYS A 37 -4.84 -12.66 -5.24
N ARG A 38 -5.29 -12.03 -4.15
CA ARG A 38 -5.33 -10.55 -4.00
C ARG A 38 -3.95 -9.94 -3.75
N TYR A 39 -3.00 -10.70 -3.18
CA TYR A 39 -1.64 -10.21 -2.99
C TYR A 39 -0.88 -10.17 -4.31
N SER A 40 -0.29 -9.02 -4.62
CA SER A 40 0.62 -8.91 -5.76
C SER A 40 1.84 -9.85 -5.58
N THR A 41 2.51 -10.22 -6.66
CA THR A 41 3.79 -10.96 -6.60
C THR A 41 4.79 -10.27 -5.65
N PHE A 42 4.74 -8.94 -5.62
CA PHE A 42 5.52 -8.10 -4.74
C PHE A 42 5.15 -8.29 -3.25
N ASP A 43 3.86 -8.25 -2.90
CA ASP A 43 3.42 -8.50 -1.51
C ASP A 43 3.80 -9.91 -1.03
N ARG A 44 3.80 -10.90 -1.94
CA ARG A 44 4.27 -12.26 -1.64
C ARG A 44 5.76 -12.29 -1.31
N HIS A 45 6.60 -11.67 -2.14
CA HIS A 45 8.04 -11.59 -1.86
C HIS A 45 8.32 -10.87 -0.55
N LEU A 46 7.64 -9.75 -0.30
CA LEU A 46 7.78 -9.00 0.93
C LEU A 46 7.39 -9.83 2.17
N SER A 47 6.26 -10.56 2.10
CA SER A 47 5.80 -11.44 3.20
C SER A 47 6.78 -12.57 3.48
N TYR A 48 7.32 -13.18 2.42
CA TYR A 48 8.35 -14.21 2.53
C TYR A 48 9.63 -13.67 3.15
N PHE A 49 10.09 -12.50 2.70
CA PHE A 49 11.30 -11.88 3.21
C PHE A 49 11.18 -11.51 4.70
N LYS A 50 10.06 -10.89 5.11
CA LYS A 50 9.76 -10.58 6.52
C LYS A 50 9.81 -11.81 7.42
N LYS A 51 9.28 -12.95 6.95
CA LYS A 51 9.26 -14.20 7.70
C LYS A 51 10.65 -14.82 7.90
N ASN A 52 11.53 -14.66 6.92
CA ASN A 52 12.87 -15.27 6.94
C ASN A 52 13.95 -14.36 7.54
N ASN A 53 13.61 -13.13 7.92
CA ASN A 53 14.38 -12.24 8.80
C ASN A 53 15.90 -12.27 8.57
N ILE A 54 16.33 -12.04 7.34
CA ILE A 54 17.76 -11.97 6.98
C ILE A 54 18.29 -10.58 7.35
N ASN A 55 18.23 -10.21 8.63
CA ASN A 55 18.93 -9.04 9.13
C ASN A 55 20.37 -9.47 9.45
N LYS A 56 21.32 -9.11 8.57
CA LYS A 56 22.75 -9.27 8.84
C LYS A 56 23.23 -8.02 9.59
N PRO A 57 23.59 -8.12 10.88
CA PRO A 57 23.92 -6.98 11.75
C PRO A 57 25.20 -6.21 11.38
N GLN A 58 25.86 -6.56 10.26
CA GLN A 58 27.15 -6.03 9.84
C GLN A 58 27.08 -5.05 8.67
N TYR A 59 25.88 -4.71 8.18
CA TYR A 59 25.72 -3.82 7.04
C TYR A 59 25.51 -2.36 7.45
N ASN A 60 26.08 -1.45 6.66
CA ASN A 60 25.73 -0.02 6.72
C ASN A 60 24.33 0.21 6.13
N GLU A 61 23.75 1.39 6.36
CA GLU A 61 22.37 1.71 5.97
C GLU A 61 22.08 1.49 4.49
N LYS A 62 23.01 1.88 3.60
CA LYS A 62 22.88 1.70 2.14
C LYS A 62 22.81 0.22 1.78
N LYS A 63 23.71 -0.61 2.32
CA LYS A 63 23.71 -2.07 2.08
C LYS A 63 22.45 -2.76 2.63
N ILE A 64 21.93 -2.29 3.77
CA ILE A 64 20.65 -2.79 4.31
C ILE A 64 19.52 -2.51 3.31
N LEU A 65 19.43 -1.29 2.81
CA LEU A 65 18.40 -0.90 1.84
C LEU A 65 18.52 -1.68 0.53
N GLU A 66 19.73 -1.77 -0.04
CA GLU A 66 20.00 -2.53 -1.27
C GLU A 66 19.62 -4.00 -1.12
N HIS A 67 19.98 -4.63 0.00
CA HIS A 67 19.62 -6.03 0.26
C HIS A 67 18.10 -6.24 0.38
N ARG A 68 17.38 -5.31 1.04
CA ARG A 68 15.91 -5.36 1.14
C ARG A 68 15.24 -5.19 -0.21
N LEU A 69 15.71 -4.24 -1.02
CA LEU A 69 15.20 -4.01 -2.37
C LEU A 69 15.45 -5.24 -3.26
N TRP A 70 16.67 -5.78 -3.23
CA TRP A 70 17.01 -6.98 -4.00
C TRP A 70 16.12 -8.17 -3.63
N ALA A 71 15.88 -8.39 -2.33
CA ALA A 71 15.07 -9.50 -1.85
C ALA A 71 13.59 -9.42 -2.26
N ILE A 72 13.09 -8.23 -2.61
CA ILE A 72 11.73 -8.02 -3.11
C ILE A 72 11.66 -7.84 -4.63
N GLY A 73 12.79 -8.02 -5.34
CA GLY A 73 12.87 -7.90 -6.80
C GLY A 73 12.97 -6.47 -7.30
N CYS A 74 13.48 -5.55 -6.47
CA CYS A 74 13.71 -4.16 -6.80
C CYS A 74 15.21 -3.80 -6.75
N GLU A 75 15.54 -2.63 -7.28
CA GLU A 75 16.88 -2.05 -7.23
C GLU A 75 16.82 -0.61 -6.71
N LEU A 76 17.94 -0.13 -6.16
CA LEU A 76 18.07 1.25 -5.73
C LEU A 76 18.41 2.14 -6.93
N ILE A 77 17.58 3.14 -7.20
CA ILE A 77 17.81 4.11 -8.26
C ILE A 77 17.93 5.49 -7.64
N GLU A 78 19.08 6.14 -7.85
CA GLU A 78 19.32 7.48 -7.35
C GLU A 78 18.47 8.52 -8.11
N VAL A 79 17.88 9.44 -7.36
CA VAL A 79 17.16 10.61 -7.88
C VAL A 79 17.90 11.88 -7.49
N ILE A 80 17.62 12.97 -8.18
CA ILE A 80 18.20 14.27 -7.85
C ILE A 80 17.83 14.63 -6.41
N GLY A 81 18.83 14.93 -5.58
CA GLY A 81 18.69 15.32 -4.18
C GLY A 81 18.25 16.77 -4.00
N ASP A 82 17.09 17.13 -4.54
CA ASP A 82 16.45 18.43 -4.36
C ASP A 82 15.16 18.28 -3.54
N GLY A 83 14.48 19.41 -3.26
CA GLY A 83 13.18 19.40 -2.58
C GLY A 83 12.04 18.76 -3.39
N ASN A 84 12.32 18.13 -4.53
CA ASN A 84 11.37 17.37 -5.33
C ASN A 84 11.61 15.86 -5.28
N CYS A 85 12.58 15.37 -4.50
CA CYS A 85 13.01 13.98 -4.48
C CYS A 85 11.85 12.97 -4.35
N LEU A 86 10.85 13.24 -3.50
CA LEU A 86 9.63 12.42 -3.37
C LEU A 86 8.88 12.31 -4.70
N PHE A 87 8.58 13.44 -5.34
CA PHE A 87 7.85 13.44 -6.59
C PHE A 87 8.69 12.90 -7.77
N ARG A 88 10.01 13.04 -7.71
CA ARG A 88 10.94 12.44 -8.68
C ARG A 88 10.97 10.93 -8.57
N SER A 89 11.01 10.38 -7.35
CA SER A 89 11.00 8.94 -7.13
C SER A 89 9.68 8.33 -7.59
N ILE A 90 8.55 8.98 -7.28
CA ILE A 90 7.24 8.54 -7.78
C ILE A 90 7.17 8.65 -9.31
N SER A 91 7.59 9.78 -9.89
CA SER A 91 7.63 9.96 -11.35
C SER A 91 8.48 8.90 -12.04
N ARG A 92 9.62 8.51 -11.45
CA ARG A 92 10.49 7.46 -11.99
C ARG A 92 9.84 6.09 -11.94
N ASN A 93 9.01 5.79 -10.95
CA ASN A 93 8.30 4.52 -10.84
C ASN A 93 7.08 4.45 -11.78
N LEU A 94 6.32 5.54 -11.90
CA LEU A 94 5.13 5.59 -12.76
C LEU A 94 5.46 5.73 -14.25
N PHE A 95 6.47 6.53 -14.59
CA PHE A 95 6.72 6.96 -15.98
C PHE A 95 8.12 6.61 -16.49
N HIS A 96 8.90 5.86 -15.71
CA HIS A 96 10.30 5.54 -15.99
C HIS A 96 11.21 6.76 -16.19
N LYS A 97 10.76 7.98 -15.83
CA LYS A 97 11.48 9.24 -16.03
C LYS A 97 11.23 10.18 -14.86
N GLN A 98 12.28 10.81 -14.31
CA GLN A 98 12.15 11.77 -13.20
C GLN A 98 11.58 13.13 -13.64
N LYS A 99 11.63 13.47 -14.93
CA LYS A 99 11.28 14.80 -15.47
C LYS A 99 9.82 15.20 -15.28
N TYR A 100 8.92 14.26 -14.98
CA TYR A 100 7.50 14.52 -14.75
C TYR A 100 7.16 14.77 -13.27
N HIS A 101 8.15 15.00 -12.41
CA HIS A 101 7.93 15.24 -10.98
C HIS A 101 6.96 16.40 -10.69
N MET A 102 6.97 17.48 -11.47
CA MET A 102 6.01 18.58 -11.30
C MET A 102 4.58 18.18 -11.67
N TYR A 103 4.40 17.27 -12.63
CA TYR A 103 3.08 16.73 -12.95
C TYR A 103 2.55 15.87 -11.80
N VAL A 104 3.40 15.02 -11.21
CA VAL A 104 3.04 14.23 -10.01
C VAL A 104 2.67 15.15 -8.84
N ARG A 105 3.49 16.18 -8.56
CA ARG A 105 3.20 17.19 -7.53
C ARG A 105 1.87 17.88 -7.77
N LYS A 106 1.59 18.30 -9.01
CA LYS A 106 0.32 18.93 -9.38
C LYS A 106 -0.86 17.99 -9.10
N LYS A 107 -0.76 16.71 -9.48
CA LYS A 107 -1.82 15.71 -9.23
C LYS A 107 -2.05 15.45 -7.74
N CYS A 108 -0.97 15.38 -6.96
CA CYS A 108 -1.04 15.28 -5.50
C CYS A 108 -1.82 16.46 -4.89
N VAL A 109 -1.45 17.69 -5.27
CA VAL A 109 -2.12 18.90 -4.76
C VAL A 109 -3.58 18.98 -5.21
N GLU A 110 -3.87 18.73 -6.49
CA GLU A 110 -5.24 18.69 -7.02
C GLU A 110 -6.10 17.69 -6.26
N TYR A 111 -5.56 16.50 -5.95
CA TYR A 111 -6.28 15.50 -5.18
C TYR A 111 -6.59 15.99 -3.77
N MET A 112 -5.61 16.53 -3.05
CA MET A 112 -5.84 17.05 -1.69
C MET A 112 -6.87 18.20 -1.67
N ILE A 113 -6.90 19.04 -2.69
CA ILE A 113 -7.91 20.11 -2.82
C ILE A 113 -9.31 19.52 -3.04
N ASN A 114 -9.44 18.52 -3.93
CA ASN A 114 -10.72 17.91 -4.27
C ASN A 114 -11.32 17.10 -3.11
N TYR A 115 -10.47 16.56 -2.24
CA TYR A 115 -10.85 15.81 -1.04
C TYR A 115 -10.49 16.58 0.23
N LYS A 116 -10.66 17.91 0.21
CA LYS A 116 -10.23 18.81 1.29
C LYS A 116 -10.69 18.33 2.66
N GLU A 117 -11.94 17.89 2.80
CA GLU A 117 -12.52 17.46 4.07
C GLU A 117 -11.72 16.33 4.73
N GLU A 118 -11.06 15.49 3.94
CA GLU A 118 -10.24 14.38 4.43
C GLU A 118 -8.83 14.79 4.83
N TYR A 119 -8.28 15.84 4.20
CA TYR A 119 -6.90 16.28 4.41
C TYR A 119 -6.81 17.48 5.36
N SER A 120 -7.83 18.33 5.44
CA SER A 120 -7.81 19.49 6.33
C SER A 120 -7.87 19.12 7.80
N ILE A 121 -8.28 17.89 8.15
CA ILE A 121 -8.31 17.40 9.54
C ILE A 121 -6.93 17.37 10.20
N TYR A 122 -5.85 17.34 9.40
CA TYR A 122 -4.46 17.34 9.88
C TYR A 122 -3.93 18.75 10.17
N PHE A 123 -4.76 19.79 10.01
CA PHE A 123 -4.35 21.19 10.08
C PHE A 123 -5.31 21.98 10.96
N GLU A 124 -4.77 22.98 11.68
CA GLU A 124 -5.60 23.90 12.44
C GLU A 124 -5.96 25.13 11.59
N ASN A 125 -7.17 25.66 11.79
CA ASN A 125 -7.61 26.93 11.19
C ASN A 125 -7.36 27.00 9.66
N ASN A 126 -6.56 27.98 9.21
CA ASN A 126 -6.27 28.25 7.80
C ASN A 126 -4.96 27.61 7.30
N GLU A 127 -4.32 26.75 8.10
CA GLU A 127 -3.02 26.17 7.76
C GLU A 127 -3.06 25.28 6.53
N PHE A 128 -4.17 24.56 6.30
CA PHE A 128 -4.33 23.72 5.11
C PHE A 128 -4.18 24.52 3.80
N GLN A 129 -4.77 25.72 3.71
CA GLN A 129 -4.66 26.54 2.50
C GLN A 129 -3.22 27.00 2.27
N GLN A 130 -2.52 27.36 3.35
CA GLN A 130 -1.12 27.76 3.30
C GLN A 130 -0.21 26.57 2.93
N TYR A 131 -0.51 25.38 3.45
CA TYR A 131 0.14 24.13 3.09
C TYR A 131 -0.02 23.82 1.60
N ILE A 132 -1.24 23.86 1.05
CA ILE A 132 -1.52 23.63 -0.38
C ILE A 132 -0.77 24.65 -1.26
N LYS A 133 -0.79 25.93 -0.88
CA LYS A 133 -0.06 26.99 -1.58
C LYS A 133 1.45 26.74 -1.60
N ASN A 134 2.02 26.27 -0.49
CA ASN A 134 3.43 25.93 -0.40
C ASN A 134 3.76 24.64 -1.17
N MET A 135 2.94 23.60 -1.04
CA MET A 135 3.13 22.32 -1.70
C MET A 135 3.07 22.42 -3.23
N SER A 136 2.35 23.41 -3.75
CA SER A 136 2.31 23.74 -5.18
C SER A 136 3.64 24.27 -5.74
N LYS A 137 4.53 24.78 -4.88
CA LYS A 137 5.81 25.39 -5.30
C LYS A 137 6.84 24.32 -5.68
N ASN A 138 7.63 24.61 -6.72
CA ASN A 138 8.78 23.80 -7.06
C ASN A 138 9.77 23.74 -5.89
N GLY A 139 10.24 22.55 -5.53
CA GLY A 139 11.24 22.35 -4.48
C GLY A 139 10.69 22.41 -3.05
N TYR A 140 9.37 22.55 -2.82
CA TYR A 140 8.81 22.39 -1.48
C TYR A 140 8.75 20.90 -1.11
N TRP A 141 9.29 20.52 0.05
CA TRP A 141 9.48 19.11 0.40
C TRP A 141 8.14 18.44 0.62
N GLY A 142 7.96 17.25 0.02
CA GLY A 142 6.78 16.43 0.23
C GLY A 142 6.88 15.61 1.52
N ASP A 143 5.73 15.26 2.07
CA ASP A 143 5.57 14.55 3.34
C ASP A 143 4.71 13.28 3.18
N GLU A 144 4.27 12.70 4.29
CA GLU A 144 3.41 11.52 4.30
C GLU A 144 2.04 11.75 3.64
N LEU A 145 1.44 12.94 3.82
CA LEU A 145 0.17 13.29 3.18
C LEU A 145 0.31 13.28 1.66
N CYS A 146 1.46 13.72 1.15
CA CYS A 146 1.77 13.66 -0.27
C CYS A 146 1.84 12.22 -0.79
N ILE A 147 2.39 11.28 -0.02
CA ILE A 147 2.46 9.87 -0.40
C ILE A 147 1.04 9.32 -0.54
N LYS A 148 0.19 9.53 0.47
CA LYS A 148 -1.19 9.04 0.44
C LYS A 148 -2.00 9.66 -0.69
N ALA A 149 -1.95 10.99 -0.84
CA ALA A 149 -2.66 11.70 -1.90
C ALA A 149 -2.22 11.27 -3.29
N THR A 150 -0.93 11.02 -3.48
CA THR A 150 -0.41 10.55 -4.77
C THR A 150 -0.82 9.11 -5.06
N ALA A 151 -0.84 8.23 -4.05
CA ALA A 151 -1.34 6.85 -4.21
C ALA A 151 -2.81 6.86 -4.67
N ASP A 152 -3.64 7.71 -4.07
CA ASP A 152 -5.05 7.87 -4.46
C ASP A 152 -5.22 8.52 -5.84
N ALA A 153 -4.47 9.59 -6.13
CA ALA A 153 -4.58 10.32 -7.38
C ALA A 153 -4.22 9.50 -8.62
N PHE A 154 -3.32 8.53 -8.47
CA PHE A 154 -2.86 7.64 -9.55
C PHE A 154 -3.43 6.23 -9.45
N ASP A 155 -4.36 5.99 -8.52
CA ASP A 155 -4.95 4.69 -8.23
C ASP A 155 -3.92 3.55 -8.13
N CYS A 156 -2.89 3.76 -7.33
CA CYS A 156 -1.77 2.83 -7.20
C CYS A 156 -1.47 2.47 -5.75
N ILE A 157 -0.50 1.56 -5.58
CA ILE A 157 0.06 1.21 -4.29
C ILE A 157 1.48 1.78 -4.23
N ILE A 158 1.78 2.54 -3.19
CA ILE A 158 3.13 3.03 -2.92
C ILE A 158 3.72 2.24 -1.75
N TYR A 159 4.86 1.62 -2.01
CA TYR A 159 5.66 0.92 -1.00
C TYR A 159 6.86 1.79 -0.61
N ILE A 160 7.03 2.04 0.69
CA ILE A 160 8.20 2.73 1.23
C ILE A 160 9.10 1.68 1.88
N ILE A 161 10.34 1.57 1.40
CA ILE A 161 11.37 0.68 1.95
C ILE A 161 12.46 1.57 2.56
N THR A 162 12.79 1.34 3.82
CA THR A 162 13.82 2.10 4.54
C THR A 162 14.97 1.19 4.95
N SER A 163 16.06 1.79 5.44
CA SER A 163 17.17 1.10 6.11
C SER A 163 16.95 0.91 7.62
N THR A 164 15.84 1.41 8.19
CA THR A 164 15.57 1.33 9.64
C THR A 164 15.44 -0.12 10.11
N LEU A 165 15.80 -0.42 11.35
CA LEU A 165 15.75 -1.81 11.85
C LEU A 165 14.30 -2.31 11.97
N GLU A 166 13.43 -1.44 12.49
CA GLU A 166 12.01 -1.68 12.67
C GLU A 166 11.18 -0.89 11.67
N ASN A 167 9.94 -1.34 11.43
CA ASN A 167 8.98 -0.69 10.53
C ASN A 167 9.55 -0.31 9.17
N TRP A 168 10.47 -1.13 8.66
CA TRP A 168 11.25 -0.82 7.46
C TRP A 168 10.46 -0.82 6.15
N HIS A 169 9.18 -1.20 6.22
CA HIS A 169 8.28 -1.26 5.09
C HIS A 169 6.93 -0.65 5.46
N LEU A 170 6.53 0.38 4.73
CA LEU A 170 5.19 0.99 4.77
C LEU A 170 4.48 0.78 3.44
N LYS A 171 3.15 0.69 3.47
CA LYS A 171 2.30 0.49 2.29
C LYS A 171 1.16 1.51 2.31
N TYR A 172 1.03 2.28 1.23
CA TYR A 172 -0.06 3.22 1.01
C TYR A 172 -0.87 2.74 -0.18
N GLU A 173 -2.10 2.30 0.06
CA GLU A 173 -3.01 1.82 -0.98
C GLU A 173 -3.98 2.94 -1.39
N SER A 174 -4.27 3.02 -2.69
CA SER A 174 -5.38 3.82 -3.19
C SER A 174 -6.70 3.43 -2.54
N LYS A 175 -7.54 4.42 -2.22
CA LYS A 175 -8.90 4.22 -1.73
C LYS A 175 -9.76 3.43 -2.73
N ASN A 176 -9.55 3.63 -4.03
CA ASN A 176 -10.36 2.98 -5.07
C ASN A 176 -10.06 1.48 -5.20
N ASN A 177 -8.86 1.02 -4.79
CA ASN A 177 -8.52 -0.41 -4.74
C ASN A 177 -9.35 -1.21 -3.71
N ASN A 178 -10.13 -0.53 -2.85
CA ASN A 178 -11.03 -1.17 -1.88
C ASN A 178 -12.51 -1.20 -2.32
N VAL A 179 -12.86 -0.63 -3.49
CA VAL A 179 -14.28 -0.39 -3.86
C VAL A 179 -14.90 -1.50 -4.74
N TYR A 180 -14.11 -2.46 -5.25
CA TYR A 180 -14.65 -3.62 -5.97
C TYR A 180 -14.43 -4.92 -5.19
N CYS A 181 -15.26 -5.15 -4.17
CA CYS A 181 -15.44 -6.46 -3.53
C CYS A 181 -16.93 -6.78 -3.53
N TYR A 182 -17.45 -7.24 -4.67
CA TYR A 182 -18.66 -8.08 -4.73
C TYR A 182 -18.24 -9.54 -4.91
#